data_AF-A0A4Y2RMH9-F1
#
_entry.id   AF-A0A4Y2RMH9-F1
#
_cell.length_a   1.000
_cell.length_b   1.000
_cell.length_c   1.000
_cell.angle_alpha   90.00
_cell.angle_beta   90.00
_cell.angle_gamma   90.00
#
_symmetry.space_group_name_H-M   'P 1'
#
loop_
_entity.id
_entity.type
_entity.pdbx_description
1 polymer ?
#
loop_
_entity_poly.entity_id
_entity_poly.type
_entity_poly.pdbx_seq_one_letter_code
_entity_poly.pdbx_strand_id
1 'polypeptide(L)'
;MGHRSVSTHVMRQELKGMALNSWRPTRKPFVSVINCEKRLQFAKQHKDWTVEQWGNVMWFDESRFSLSQNDGCTRVRREPHKAMDPS
;
A
#
# COMPACT_ATOMS: atom_id res chain seq x y z
N MET A 1 -26.05 -11.49 -32.41
CA MET A 1 -26.29 -10.25 -31.65
C MET A 1 -24.93 -9.67 -31.28
N GLY A 2 -24.56 -8.51 -31.84
CA GLY A 2 -23.23 -7.93 -31.63
C GLY A 2 -23.11 -7.31 -30.24
N HIS A 3 -22.04 -7.65 -29.52
CA HIS A 3 -21.71 -7.01 -28.26
C HIS A 3 -21.35 -5.54 -28.53
N ARG A 4 -22.17 -4.60 -28.05
CA ARG A 4 -21.85 -3.16 -28.13
C ARG A 4 -20.61 -2.92 -27.26
N SER A 5 -19.49 -2.63 -27.91
CA SER A 5 -18.29 -2.17 -27.20
C SER A 5 -18.59 -0.82 -26.56
N VAL A 6 -18.66 -0.78 -25.23
CA VAL A 6 -18.89 0.45 -24.49
C VAL A 6 -17.61 1.28 -24.50
N SER A 7 -17.71 2.55 -24.88
CA SER A 7 -16.56 3.46 -24.89
C SER A 7 -16.00 3.68 -23.48
N THR A 8 -14.68 3.74 -23.36
CA THR A 8 -13.98 4.07 -22.10
C THR A 8 -14.40 5.42 -21.53
N HIS A 9 -14.87 6.33 -22.39
CA HIS A 9 -15.42 7.62 -21.98
C HIS A 9 -16.71 7.47 -21.17
N VAL A 10 -17.65 6.66 -21.67
CA VAL A 10 -18.94 6.39 -21.02
C VAL A 10 -18.69 5.71 -19.67
N MET A 11 -17.86 4.67 -19.64
CA MET A 11 -17.47 4.00 -18.40
C MET A 11 -16.86 4.97 -17.38
N ARG A 12 -16.05 5.94 -17.82
CA ARG A 12 -15.44 6.94 -16.93
C ARG A 12 -16.48 7.93 -16.39
N GLN A 13 -17.46 8.34 -17.20
CA GLN A 13 -18.53 9.23 -16.76
C GLN A 13 -19.44 8.53 -15.75
N GLU A 14 -19.87 7.30 -16.03
CA GLU A 14 -20.70 6.51 -15.11
C GLU A 14 -20.00 6.33 -13.74
N LEU A 15 -18.73 5.93 -13.73
CA LEU A 15 -17.95 5.82 -12.49
C LEU A 15 -17.83 7.14 -11.74
N LYS A 16 -17.74 8.28 -12.44
CA LYS A 16 -17.74 9.60 -11.80
C LYS A 16 -19.12 9.94 -11.22
N GLY A 17 -20.20 9.60 -11.93
CA GLY A 17 -21.57 9.75 -11.45
C GLY A 17 -21.81 8.97 -10.15
N MET A 18 -21.16 7.82 -10.01
CA MET A 18 -21.15 7.01 -8.78
C MET A 18 -20.13 7.47 -7.72
N ALA A 19 -19.50 8.64 -7.88
CA ALA A 19 -18.43 9.16 -7.01
C ALA A 19 -17.18 8.25 -6.88
N LEU A 20 -16.97 7.31 -7.81
CA LEU A 20 -15.81 6.43 -7.85
C LEU A 20 -14.62 7.08 -8.57
N ASN A 21 -13.88 7.85 -7.79
CA ASN A 21 -12.70 8.55 -8.26
C ASN A 21 -11.50 7.60 -8.42
N SER A 22 -10.55 7.99 -9.26
CA SER A 22 -9.33 7.21 -9.50
C SER A 22 -8.21 7.62 -8.55
N TRP A 23 -7.68 6.67 -7.78
CA TRP A 23 -6.68 6.92 -6.74
C TRP A 23 -5.46 6.03 -6.94
N ARG A 24 -4.30 6.50 -6.45
CA ARG A 24 -3.16 5.61 -6.21
C ARG A 24 -3.48 4.75 -4.99
N PRO A 25 -3.42 3.41 -5.07
CA PRO A 25 -3.58 2.56 -3.89
C PRO A 25 -2.50 2.87 -2.85
N THR A 26 -2.89 2.85 -1.58
CA THR A 26 -1.94 2.92 -0.47
C THR A 26 -1.23 1.57 -0.36
N ARG A 27 0.09 1.55 -0.51
CA ARG A 27 0.90 0.33 -0.31
C ARG A 27 1.20 0.18 1.18
N LYS A 28 0.51 -0.73 1.86
CA LYS A 28 0.85 -1.17 3.21
C LYS A 28 1.03 -2.68 3.19
N PRO A 29 2.15 -3.21 3.69
CA PRO A 29 2.23 -4.64 3.91
C PRO A 29 1.16 -5.03 4.93
N PHE A 30 0.47 -6.14 4.69
CA PHE A 30 -0.39 -6.73 5.70
C PHE A 30 0.48 -7.15 6.88
N VAL A 31 0.14 -6.69 8.08
CA VAL A 31 0.84 -7.06 9.31
C VAL A 31 -0.15 -7.87 10.13
N SER A 32 0.17 -9.15 10.36
CA SER A 32 -0.65 -9.99 11.23
C SER A 32 -0.72 -9.40 12.63
N VAL A 33 -1.77 -9.73 13.38
CA VAL A 33 -1.94 -9.28 14.78
C VAL A 33 -0.71 -9.63 15.62
N ILE A 34 -0.18 -10.84 15.46
CA ILE A 34 1.04 -11.31 16.15
C ILE A 34 2.24 -10.42 15.81
N ASN A 35 2.40 -10.04 14.53
CA ASN A 35 3.51 -9.18 14.11
C ASN A 35 3.31 -7.74 14.60
N CYS A 36 2.07 -7.25 14.71
CA CYS A 36 1.77 -5.96 15.33
C CYS A 36 2.22 -5.93 16.80
N GLU A 37 1.89 -6.97 17.58
CA GLU A 37 2.30 -7.09 18.97
C GLU A 37 3.82 -7.14 19.13
N LYS A 38 4.50 -7.98 18.35
CA LYS A 38 5.98 -8.07 18.35
C LYS A 38 6.63 -6.73 18.03
N ARG A 39 6.13 -6.01 17.02
CA ARG A 39 6.65 -4.68 16.65
C ARG A 39 6.42 -3.66 17.75
N LEU A 40 5.25 -3.68 18.39
CA LEU A 40 4.95 -2.79 19.51
C LEU A 40 5.86 -3.07 20.72
N GLN A 41 6.08 -4.34 21.04
CA GLN A 41 6.98 -4.74 22.11
C GLN A 41 8.42 -4.30 21.82
N PHE A 42 8.91 -4.55 20.60
CA PHE A 42 10.24 -4.09 20.17
C PHE A 42 10.37 -2.57 20.32
N ALA A 43 9.40 -1.80 19.81
CA ALA A 43 9.41 -0.35 19.91
C ALA A 43 9.40 0.15 21.36
N LYS A 44 8.63 -0.48 22.26
CA LYS A 44 8.62 -0.14 23.68
C LYS A 44 9.95 -0.43 24.37
N GLN A 45 10.57 -1.58 24.08
CA GLN A 45 11.85 -1.99 24.66
C GLN A 45 13.01 -1.07 24.25
N HIS A 46 12.94 -0.50 23.04
CA HIS A 46 14.01 0.31 22.46
C HIS A 46 13.66 1.80 22.39
N LYS A 47 12.56 2.23 23.04
CA LYS A 47 12.06 3.62 22.99
C LYS A 47 13.11 4.62 23.49
N ASP A 48 13.80 4.27 24.57
CA ASP A 48 14.73 5.15 25.27
C ASP A 48 16.20 4.84 24.91
N TRP A 49 16.43 4.10 23.83
CA TRP A 49 17.79 3.81 23.36
C TRP A 49 18.50 5.07 22.88
N THR A 50 19.76 5.21 23.29
CA THR A 50 20.63 6.32 22.86
C THR A 50 21.17 6.08 21.45
N VAL A 51 21.68 7.15 20.83
CA VAL A 51 22.32 7.08 19.50
C VAL A 51 23.49 6.09 19.48
N GLU A 52 24.27 6.03 20.56
CA GLU A 52 25.40 5.11 20.71
C GLU A 52 24.93 3.65 20.76
N GLN A 53 23.81 3.37 21.44
CA GLN A 53 23.22 2.03 21.47
C GLN A 53 22.74 1.59 20.09
N TRP A 54 22.11 2.50 19.32
CA TRP A 54 21.75 2.23 17.93
C TRP A 54 22.98 2.03 17.03
N GLY A 55 24.06 2.76 17.29
CA GLY A 55 25.32 2.66 16.55
C GLY A 55 26.02 1.31 16.69
N ASN A 56 25.71 0.55 17.76
CA ASN A 56 26.24 -0.79 17.97
C ASN A 56 25.43 -1.89 17.26
N VAL A 57 24.30 -1.55 16.60
CA VAL A 57 23.48 -2.52 15.87
C VAL A 57 23.99 -2.66 14.43
N MET A 58 24.43 -3.86 14.07
CA MET A 58 24.72 -4.20 12.68
C MET A 58 23.44 -4.62 11.96
N TRP A 59 23.00 -3.82 11.00
CA TRP A 59 21.83 -4.10 10.17
C TRP A 59 22.24 -4.83 8.90
N PHE A 60 21.48 -5.85 8.52
CA PHE A 60 21.61 -6.54 7.23
C PHE A 60 20.22 -6.73 6.63
N ASP A 61 20.10 -6.48 5.34
CA ASP A 61 18.90 -6.75 4.55
C ASP A 61 19.30 -7.00 3.10
N GLU A 62 18.44 -7.69 2.36
CA GLU A 62 18.64 -7.96 0.94
C GLU A 62 17.77 -7.02 0.11
N SER A 63 18.38 -6.40 -0.90
CA SER A 63 17.66 -5.53 -1.85
C SER A 63 17.70 -6.10 -3.26
N ARG A 64 16.55 -6.05 -3.94
CA ARG A 64 16.45 -6.46 -5.34
C ARG A 64 16.90 -5.33 -6.26
N PHE A 65 17.92 -5.58 -7.08
CA PHE A 65 18.34 -4.69 -8.17
C PHE A 65 17.89 -5.26 -9.52
N SER A 66 17.02 -4.55 -10.25
CA SER A 66 16.53 -4.98 -11.56
C SER A 66 16.64 -3.86 -12.61
N LEU A 67 16.97 -4.23 -13.84
CA LEU A 67 17.13 -3.28 -14.97
C LEU A 67 15.80 -2.67 -15.44
N SER A 68 14.69 -3.37 -15.21
CA SER A 68 13.34 -2.85 -15.39
C SER A 68 12.49 -3.22 -14.17
N GLN A 69 11.66 -2.29 -13.71
CA GLN A 69 10.74 -2.51 -12.59
C GLN A 69 9.33 -2.70 -13.14
N ASN A 70 8.71 -3.83 -12.83
CA ASN A 70 7.28 -4.06 -13.08
C ASN A 70 6.42 -3.81 -11.82
N ASP A 71 6.95 -3.06 -10.85
CA ASP A 71 6.27 -2.76 -9.59
C ASP A 71 5.21 -1.66 -9.79
N GLY A 72 4.47 -1.72 -10.90
CA GLY A 72 3.50 -0.73 -11.34
C GLY A 72 2.45 -0.44 -10.27
N CYS A 73 1.97 0.80 -10.25
CA CYS A 73 0.89 1.23 -9.36
C CYS A 73 -0.44 1.22 -10.13
N THR A 74 -1.14 0.09 -10.11
CA THR A 74 -2.49 0.02 -10.69
C THR A 74 -3.42 0.92 -9.91
N ARG A 75 -3.96 1.95 -10.57
CA ARG A 75 -4.89 2.88 -9.94
C ARG A 75 -6.18 2.15 -9.56
N VAL A 76 -6.67 2.41 -8.36
CA VAL A 76 -7.94 1.85 -7.86
C VAL A 76 -9.05 2.88 -8.02
N ARG A 77 -10.28 2.42 -8.20
CA ARG A 77 -11.49 3.25 -8.17
C ARG A 77 -12.14 3.10 -6.80
N ARG A 78 -12.33 4.19 -6.06
CA ARG A 78 -12.97 4.17 -4.73
C ARG A 78 -13.71 5.45 -4.45
N GLU A 79 -14.69 5.35 -3.57
CA GLU A 79 -15.34 6.51 -2.98
C GLU A 79 -14.33 7.42 -2.26
N PRO A 80 -14.63 8.71 -2.15
CA PRO A 80 -13.82 9.63 -1.37
C PRO A 80 -13.76 9.15 0.09
N HIS A 81 -12.61 9.31 0.74
CA HIS A 81 -12.42 9.07 2.18
C HIS A 81 -12.54 7.61 2.65
N LYS A 82 -12.87 6.65 1.79
CA LYS A 82 -12.84 5.22 2.14
C LYS A 82 -11.43 4.65 2.02
N ALA A 83 -10.87 4.20 3.14
CA ALA A 83 -9.65 3.40 3.14
C ALA A 83 -9.93 2.02 2.50
N MET A 84 -8.89 1.43 1.92
CA MET A 84 -8.94 0.01 1.54
C MET A 84 -8.93 -0.80 2.84
N ASP A 85 -9.94 -1.64 3.03
CA ASP A 85 -9.93 -2.66 4.08
C ASP A 85 -8.82 -3.68 3.72
N PRO A 86 -7.86 -3.94 4.62
CA PRO A 86 -6.77 -4.89 4.37
C PRO A 86 -7.19 -6.36 4.56
N SER A 87 -8.49 -6.69 4.40
CA SER A 87 -9.06 -8.05 4.52
C SER A 87 -8.22 -9.13 3.84
#